data_AF-A0A0W0FQW7-F1
#
_entry.id   AF-A0A0W0FQW7-F1
#
_cell.length_a   1.000
_cell.length_b   1.000
_cell.length_c   1.000
_cell.angle_alpha   90.00
_cell.angle_beta   90.00
_cell.angle_gamma   90.00
#
_symmetry.space_group_name_H-M   'P 1'
#
loop_
_entity.id
_entity.type
_entity.pdbx_description
1 polymer ?
#
loop_
_entity_poly.entity_id
_entity_poly.type
_entity_poly.pdbx_seq_one_letter_code
_entity_poly.pdbx_strand_id
1 'polypeptide(L)'
;MASPFFFVAKKEKEALRPTQDYQQLNKGTIKNMHSLLLVLELIDKLKGARIFSKLDFRNRYNSVRIKDGDQWKAAFKTNRGLFKPIIMFFRLSNSPAMFQAFMNNILLDFMDKD
;
A
#
# COMPACT_ATOMS: atom_id res chain seq x y z
N MET A 1 -8.17 11.86 -15.97
CA MET A 1 -9.35 11.00 -15.72
C MET A 1 -9.41 10.68 -14.25
N ALA A 2 -10.59 10.60 -13.64
CA ALA A 2 -10.75 10.29 -12.21
C ALA A 2 -11.29 8.86 -12.03
N SER A 3 -10.79 8.15 -11.02
CA SER A 3 -11.26 6.80 -10.70
C SER A 3 -12.66 6.82 -10.09
N PRO A 4 -13.52 5.84 -10.40
CA PRO A 4 -14.82 5.74 -9.74
C PRO A 4 -14.65 5.26 -8.29
N PHE A 5 -15.59 5.67 -7.43
CA PHE A 5 -15.67 5.27 -6.03
C PHE A 5 -17.03 4.62 -5.75
N PHE A 6 -17.02 3.51 -5.02
CA PHE A 6 -18.22 2.77 -4.63
C PHE A 6 -18.01 2.01 -3.31
N PHE A 7 -19.06 1.38 -2.83
CA PHE A 7 -19.03 0.55 -1.63
C PHE A 7 -19.13 -0.93 -1.97
N VAL A 8 -18.31 -1.75 -1.31
CA VAL A 8 -18.35 -3.22 -1.41
C VAL A 8 -18.80 -3.80 -0.08
N ALA A 9 -19.76 -4.72 -0.10
CA ALA A 9 -20.23 -5.40 1.10
C ALA A 9 -19.11 -6.22 1.79
N LYS A 10 -19.03 -6.12 3.11
CA LYS A 10 -18.20 -7.02 3.93
C LYS A 10 -18.97 -8.31 4.22
N LYS A 11 -18.23 -9.33 4.69
CA LYS A 11 -18.82 -10.56 5.23
C LYS A 11 -19.60 -10.31 6.53
N GLU A 12 -19.17 -9.35 7.34
CA GLU A 12 -19.98 -8.85 8.47
C GLU A 12 -21.23 -8.15 7.94
N LYS A 13 -22.38 -8.50 8.52
CA LYS A 13 -23.66 -7.88 8.17
C LYS A 13 -23.57 -6.36 8.35
N GLU A 14 -24.13 -5.63 7.38
CA GLU A 14 -24.25 -4.16 7.36
C GLU A 14 -22.94 -3.35 7.24
N ALA A 15 -21.77 -3.99 7.21
CA ALA A 15 -20.51 -3.27 7.05
C ALA A 15 -20.15 -3.09 5.56
N LEU A 16 -19.89 -1.86 5.14
CA LEU A 16 -19.45 -1.50 3.78
C LEU A 16 -17.97 -1.10 3.75
N ARG A 17 -17.27 -1.42 2.65
CA ARG A 17 -15.90 -0.98 2.36
C ARG A 17 -15.90 0.10 1.29
N PRO A 18 -15.51 1.35 1.60
CA PRO A 18 -15.25 2.34 0.57
C PRO A 18 -14.13 1.84 -0.35
N THR A 19 -14.35 1.95 -1.66
CA THR A 19 -13.51 1.32 -2.66
C THR A 19 -13.34 2.23 -3.87
N GLN A 20 -12.09 2.58 -4.18
CA GLN A 20 -11.71 3.22 -5.44
C GLN A 20 -11.30 2.17 -6.48
N ASP A 21 -11.73 2.35 -7.73
CA ASP A 21 -11.24 1.52 -8.84
C ASP A 21 -10.09 2.20 -9.58
N TYR A 22 -8.87 1.79 -9.24
CA TYR A 22 -7.65 2.25 -9.90
C TYR A 22 -7.20 1.34 -11.05
N GLN A 23 -8.02 0.38 -11.53
CA GLN A 23 -7.60 -0.53 -12.60
C GLN A 23 -7.10 0.20 -13.85
N GLN A 24 -7.82 1.23 -14.32
CA GLN A 24 -7.41 2.00 -15.49
C GLN A 24 -6.12 2.79 -15.23
N LEU A 25 -6.02 3.42 -14.06
CA LEU A 25 -4.80 4.14 -13.64
C LEU A 25 -3.60 3.17 -13.62
N ASN A 26 -3.76 2.01 -13.01
CA ASN A 26 -2.70 1.01 -12.85
C ASN A 26 -2.17 0.46 -14.18
N LYS A 27 -2.97 0.44 -15.25
CA LYS A 27 -2.52 0.05 -16.59
C LYS A 27 -1.52 1.05 -17.19
N GLY A 28 -1.66 2.34 -16.86
CA GLY A 28 -0.74 3.40 -17.31
C GLY A 28 0.39 3.70 -16.34
N THR A 29 0.36 3.13 -15.13
CA THR A 29 1.39 3.37 -14.10
C THR A 29 2.61 2.49 -14.35
N ILE A 30 3.78 3.12 -14.42
CA ILE A 30 5.06 2.41 -14.39
C ILE A 30 5.19 1.69 -13.04
N LYS A 31 5.34 0.37 -13.08
CA LYS A 31 5.41 -0.46 -11.89
C LYS A 31 6.72 -0.22 -11.15
N ASN A 32 6.64 0.03 -9.85
CA ASN A 32 7.80 0.08 -8.99
C ASN A 32 8.33 -1.35 -8.78
N MET A 33 9.56 -1.59 -9.24
CA MET A 33 10.26 -2.86 -9.11
C MET A 33 11.04 -2.98 -7.80
N HIS A 34 10.73 -2.17 -6.78
CA HIS A 34 11.31 -2.32 -5.45
C HIS A 34 11.14 -3.77 -5.01
N SER A 35 12.25 -4.43 -4.74
CA SER A 35 12.29 -5.86 -4.48
C SER A 35 11.45 -6.16 -3.25
N LEU A 36 10.31 -6.81 -3.48
CA LEU A 36 9.69 -7.61 -2.45
C LEU A 36 10.61 -8.82 -2.29
N LEU A 37 11.33 -8.88 -1.17
CA LEU A 37 12.20 -10.01 -0.85
C LEU A 37 11.46 -11.32 -1.11
N LEU A 38 12.14 -12.27 -1.75
CA LEU A 38 11.54 -13.55 -2.02
C LEU A 38 11.21 -14.23 -0.68
N VAL A 39 10.07 -14.91 -0.59
CA VAL A 39 9.65 -15.55 0.67
C VAL A 39 10.72 -16.51 1.20
N LEU A 40 11.44 -17.21 0.33
CA LEU A 40 12.53 -18.10 0.74
C LEU A 40 13.71 -17.33 1.36
N GLU A 41 14.10 -16.18 0.78
CA GLU A 41 15.16 -15.34 1.34
C GLU A 41 14.80 -14.83 2.74
N LEU A 42 13.52 -14.49 2.96
CA LEU A 42 13.03 -14.10 4.28
C LEU A 42 13.09 -15.26 5.29
N ILE A 43 12.74 -16.48 4.87
CA ILE A 43 12.80 -17.68 5.72
C ILE A 43 14.24 -18.03 6.06
N ASP A 44 15.16 -17.93 5.10
CA ASP A 44 16.58 -18.20 5.32
C ASP A 44 17.18 -17.22 6.33
N LYS A 45 16.83 -15.93 6.26
CA LYS A 45 17.24 -14.93 7.27
C LYS A 45 16.70 -15.20 8.67
N LEU A 46 15.58 -15.90 8.79
CA LEU A 46 14.97 -16.27 10.06
C LEU A 46 15.53 -17.58 10.63
N LYS A 47 16.32 -18.32 9.85
CA LYS A 47 16.87 -19.62 10.24
C LYS A 47 17.84 -19.45 11.42
N GLY A 48 17.65 -20.26 12.46
CA GLY A 48 18.48 -20.23 13.67
C GLY A 48 17.97 -19.31 14.77
N ALA A 49 17.00 -18.43 14.48
CA ALA A 49 16.30 -17.68 15.52
C ALA A 49 15.42 -18.62 16.37
N ARG A 50 15.40 -18.39 17.68
CA ARG A 50 14.61 -19.19 18.65
C ARG A 50 13.30 -18.53 19.05
N ILE A 51 13.22 -17.21 18.92
CA ILE A 51 12.08 -16.40 19.33
C ILE A 51 11.68 -15.53 18.13
N PHE A 52 10.40 -15.55 17.81
CA PHE A 52 9.82 -14.76 16.73
C PHE A 52 8.77 -13.80 17.30
N SER A 53 8.79 -12.56 16.82
CA SER A 53 7.76 -11.57 17.10
C SER A 53 7.18 -11.05 15.79
N LYS A 54 5.85 -10.96 15.71
CA LYS A 54 5.15 -10.43 14.54
C LYS A 54 4.46 -9.13 14.90
N LEU A 55 4.86 -8.05 14.22
CA LEU A 55 4.23 -6.75 14.35
C LEU A 55 3.23 -6.55 13.22
N ASP A 56 1.95 -6.37 13.57
CA ASP A 56 0.91 -6.04 12.59
C ASP A 56 0.49 -4.57 12.69
N PHE A 57 0.87 -3.80 11.69
CA PHE A 57 0.41 -2.42 11.55
C PHE A 57 -1.03 -2.41 11.03
N ARG A 58 -2.00 -1.99 11.85
CA ARG A 58 -3.42 -1.90 11.45
C ARG A 58 -3.69 -0.85 10.37
N ASN A 59 -2.84 0.17 10.24
CA ASN A 59 -3.08 1.34 9.38
C ASN A 59 -1.95 1.61 8.36
N ARG A 60 -1.23 0.57 7.94
CA ARG A 60 -0.01 0.61 7.09
C ARG A 60 -0.01 1.70 6.02
N TYR A 61 -1.03 1.72 5.17
CA TYR A 61 -1.05 2.56 3.97
C TYR A 61 -1.44 4.02 4.25
N ASN A 62 -2.11 4.29 5.35
CA ASN A 62 -2.45 5.66 5.75
C ASN A 62 -1.22 6.44 6.25
N SER A 63 -0.10 5.76 6.51
CA SER A 63 1.16 6.37 6.93
C SER A 63 2.03 6.85 5.74
N VAL A 64 1.71 6.45 4.50
CA VAL A 64 2.51 6.81 3.32
C VAL A 64 1.78 7.89 2.52
N ARG A 65 2.42 9.05 2.35
CA ARG A 65 1.88 10.15 1.53
C ARG A 65 2.13 9.91 0.04
N ILE A 66 1.19 10.33 -0.80
CA ILE A 66 1.44 10.44 -2.23
C ILE A 66 2.38 11.63 -2.44
N LYS A 67 3.34 11.46 -3.35
CA LYS A 67 4.30 12.51 -3.72
C LYS A 67 3.59 13.80 -4.11
N ASP A 68 4.12 14.93 -3.67
CA ASP A 68 3.60 16.24 -4.05
C ASP A 68 3.62 16.43 -5.57
N GLY A 69 2.49 16.87 -6.10
CA GLY A 69 2.25 16.98 -7.54
C GLY A 69 1.68 15.71 -8.19
N ASP A 70 1.66 14.57 -7.50
CA ASP A 70 1.10 13.31 -8.03
C ASP A 70 -0.31 13.01 -7.49
N GLN A 71 -0.80 13.75 -6.49
CA GLN A 71 -2.11 13.50 -5.86
C GLN A 71 -3.28 13.52 -6.85
N TRP A 72 -3.18 14.33 -7.91
CA TRP A 72 -4.22 14.41 -8.94
C TRP A 72 -4.33 13.13 -9.78
N LYS A 73 -3.26 12.33 -9.89
CA LYS A 73 -3.26 11.07 -10.65
C LYS A 73 -4.14 10.02 -9.99
N ALA A 74 -4.22 10.05 -8.65
CA ALA A 74 -5.06 9.16 -7.86
C ALA A 74 -6.42 9.79 -7.49
N ALA A 75 -6.84 10.86 -8.18
CA ALA A 75 -8.13 11.48 -7.91
C ALA A 75 -9.29 10.51 -8.17
N PHE A 76 -10.30 10.54 -7.31
CA PHE A 76 -11.50 9.72 -7.44
C PHE A 76 -12.78 10.55 -7.33
N LYS A 77 -13.82 10.11 -8.02
CA LYS A 77 -15.12 10.78 -8.09
C LYS A 77 -16.14 10.03 -7.24
N THR A 78 -16.82 10.76 -6.36
CA THR A 78 -17.99 10.31 -5.60
C THR A 78 -19.22 11.09 -6.04
N ASN A 79 -20.39 10.74 -5.51
CA ASN A 79 -21.61 11.56 -5.67
C ASN A 79 -21.50 12.95 -5.03
N ARG A 80 -20.52 13.17 -4.13
CA ARG A 80 -20.26 14.45 -3.46
C ARG A 80 -19.21 15.31 -4.16
N GLY A 81 -18.60 14.81 -5.23
CA GLY A 81 -17.59 15.55 -5.99
C GLY A 81 -16.31 14.77 -6.24
N LEU A 82 -15.30 15.51 -6.71
CA LEU A 82 -13.97 15.00 -7.04
C LEU A 82 -13.03 15.24 -5.86
N PHE A 83 -12.31 14.20 -5.44
CA PHE A 83 -11.38 14.25 -4.32
C PHE A 83 -9.99 13.80 -4.76
N LYS A 84 -8.95 14.48 -4.24
CA LYS A 84 -7.55 14.11 -4.42
C LYS A 84 -7.03 13.51 -3.12
N PRO A 85 -6.57 12.25 -3.10
CA PRO A 85 -6.00 11.67 -1.89
C PRO A 85 -4.63 12.27 -1.58
N ILE A 86 -4.37 12.49 -0.29
CA ILE A 86 -3.06 12.92 0.22
C ILE A 86 -2.20 11.70 0.63
N ILE A 87 -2.87 10.61 1.01
CA ILE A 87 -2.27 9.34 1.42
C ILE A 87 -2.45 8.29 0.34
N MET A 88 -1.56 7.31 0.33
CA MET A 88 -1.56 6.23 -0.64
C MET A 88 -2.63 5.20 -0.26
N PHE A 89 -3.67 5.07 -1.09
CA PHE A 89 -4.70 4.06 -0.88
C PHE A 89 -4.26 2.68 -1.37
N PHE A 90 -4.81 1.66 -0.70
CA PHE A 90 -4.82 0.30 -1.22
C PHE A 90 -5.43 0.29 -2.63
N ARG A 91 -4.95 -0.60 -3.51
CA ARG A 91 -5.28 -0.76 -4.94
C ARG A 91 -4.48 0.08 -5.93
N LEU A 92 -3.66 1.04 -5.51
CA LEU A 92 -2.63 1.58 -6.40
C LEU A 92 -1.55 0.51 -6.62
N SER A 93 -1.15 0.28 -7.87
CA SER A 93 -0.21 -0.80 -8.24
C SER A 93 1.11 -0.74 -7.48
N ASN A 94 1.62 0.47 -7.21
CA ASN A 94 2.88 0.68 -6.51
C ASN A 94 2.73 0.71 -4.98
N SER A 95 1.51 0.58 -4.43
CA SER A 95 1.27 0.69 -3.00
C SER A 95 2.06 -0.32 -2.15
N PRO A 96 2.14 -1.62 -2.50
CA PRO A 96 2.90 -2.58 -1.71
C PRO A 96 4.42 -2.32 -1.76
N ALA A 97 4.95 -2.05 -2.96
CA ALA A 97 6.37 -1.78 -3.19
C ALA A 97 6.84 -0.52 -2.44
N MET A 98 6.05 0.56 -2.50
CA MET A 98 6.33 1.79 -1.77
C MET A 98 6.26 1.58 -0.25
N PHE A 99 5.29 0.80 0.24
CA PHE A 99 5.21 0.49 1.66
C PHE A 99 6.40 -0.36 2.13
N GLN A 100 6.87 -1.31 1.32
CA GLN A 100 8.08 -2.07 1.62
C GLN A 100 9.31 -1.17 1.71
N ALA A 101 9.51 -0.27 0.74
CA ALA A 101 10.61 0.68 0.76
C ALA A 101 10.56 1.59 1.99
N PHE A 102 9.37 2.06 2.36
CA PHE A 102 9.15 2.85 3.58
C PHE A 102 9.52 2.08 4.85
N MET A 103 9.09 0.81 4.98
CA MET A 103 9.42 -0.02 6.14
C MET A 103 10.92 -0.35 6.19
N ASN A 104 11.55 -0.65 5.05
CA ASN A 104 13.00 -0.88 4.98
C ASN A 104 13.77 0.36 5.42
N ASN A 105 13.30 1.56 5.07
CA ASN A 105 13.94 2.80 5.49
C ASN A 105 13.78 3.06 7.00
N ILE A 106 12.58 2.85 7.56
CA ILE A 106 12.34 3.02 9.01
C ILE A 106 13.11 2.01 9.84
N LEU A 107 13.18 0.77 9.39
CA LEU A 107 13.82 -0.32 10.11
C LEU A 107 15.29 -0.48 9.72
N LEU A 108 15.86 0.42 8.91
CA LEU A 108 17.21 0.29 8.37
C LEU A 108 18.25 0.08 9.47
N ASP A 109 18.12 0.80 10.58
CA ASP A 109 19.04 0.71 11.73
C ASP A 109 18.91 -0.60 12.52
N PHE A 110 17.80 -1.34 12.33
CA PHE A 110 17.53 -2.63 12.97
C PHE A 110 17.73 -3.82 12.03
N MET A 111 17.97 -3.55 10.74
CA MET A 111 18.34 -4.57 9.78
C MET A 111 19.85 -4.81 9.89
N ASP A 112 20.25 -6.07 9.97
CA ASP A 112 21.66 -6.44 10.03
C ASP A 112 22.43 -5.71 8.92
N LYS A 113 23.43 -4.94 9.33
CA LYS A 113 24.51 -4.53 8.45
C LYS A 113 25.39 -5.76 8.36
N ASP A 114 25.45 -6.38 7.19
CA ASP A 114 26.50 -7.35 6.91
C ASP A 114 27.88 -6.80 7.33
#